data_AF-A0AAE3W040-F1
#
_entry.id   AF-A0AAE3W040-F1
#
_cell.length_a   1.000
_cell.length_b   1.000
_cell.length_c   1.000
_cell.angle_alpha   90.00
_cell.angle_beta   90.00
_cell.angle_gamma   90.00
#
_symmetry.space_group_name_H-M   'P 1'
#
loop_
_entity.id
_entity.type
_entity.pdbx_description
1 polymer ?
#
loop_
_entity_poly.entity_id
_entity_poly.type
_entity_poly.pdbx_seq_one_letter_code
_entity_poly.pdbx_strand_id
1 'polypeptide(L)'
;MNNLLTLPGRHGTLDIHIAVRPAGEVAFQIASARMAGTVVFRPCPLPGQAVPDAVVVRFGDGDSVLADQLTDRPVLDGLRLLGGGVTMLERMDWLATIDPVHRHGGRLTAIPRRSARYLDAVLSVLADQYRAMNPHQLALAAARATANDRLGTLVHTQLLPTARLAATARGELTELHNLAGRLQQLSPLRLAGVPAQCEPAWPQVHPDTVITAVTTVTG
;
A
#
# COMPACT_ATOMS: atom_id res chain seq x y z
N MET A 1 -8.49 -10.95 19.98
CA MET A 1 -9.76 -11.65 20.24
C MET A 1 -9.88 -12.75 19.21
N ASN A 2 -10.24 -13.98 19.62
CA ASN A 2 -10.48 -15.07 18.68
C ASN A 2 -11.93 -14.99 18.22
N ASN A 3 -12.14 -14.93 16.91
CA ASN A 3 -13.46 -14.84 16.30
C ASN A 3 -13.67 -16.09 15.44
N LEU A 4 -14.73 -16.84 15.77
CA LEU A 4 -15.17 -17.95 14.92
C LEU A 4 -16.01 -17.39 13.78
N LEU A 5 -15.61 -17.65 12.53
CA LEU A 5 -16.33 -17.23 11.33
C LEU A 5 -16.86 -18.43 10.56
N THR A 6 -18.12 -18.39 10.17
CA THR A 6 -18.73 -19.40 9.30
C THR A 6 -18.45 -19.06 7.85
N LEU A 7 -17.87 -20.00 7.11
CA LEU A 7 -17.65 -19.85 5.67
C LEU A 7 -18.95 -20.14 4.91
N PRO A 8 -19.19 -19.46 3.77
CA PRO A 8 -20.35 -19.74 2.93
C PRO A 8 -20.35 -21.19 2.43
N GLY A 9 -21.54 -21.76 2.27
CA GLY A 9 -21.71 -23.13 1.77
C GLY A 9 -21.26 -24.20 2.77
N ARG A 10 -20.59 -25.25 2.28
CA ARG A 10 -20.13 -26.42 3.08
C ARG A 10 -18.64 -26.33 3.46
N HIS A 11 -18.12 -25.12 3.64
CA HIS A 11 -16.69 -24.89 3.88
C HIS A 11 -16.30 -24.89 5.36
N GLY A 12 -17.26 -24.94 6.28
CA GLY A 12 -17.00 -25.08 7.72
C GLY A 12 -16.77 -23.73 8.40
N THR A 13 -16.02 -23.74 9.50
CA THR A 13 -15.70 -22.55 10.29
C THR A 13 -14.20 -22.27 10.29
N LEU A 14 -13.84 -21.00 10.42
CA LEU A 14 -12.49 -20.52 10.66
C LEU A 14 -12.38 -19.98 12.08
N ASP A 15 -11.32 -20.32 12.80
CA ASP A 15 -10.87 -19.49 13.92
C ASP A 15 -9.93 -18.42 13.35
N ILE A 16 -10.22 -17.15 13.62
CA ILE A 16 -9.36 -16.05 13.22
C ILE A 16 -8.98 -15.17 14.40
N HIS A 17 -7.72 -14.74 14.40
CA HIS A 17 -7.24 -13.66 15.23
C HIS A 17 -6.95 -12.44 14.35
N ILE A 18 -7.45 -11.29 14.76
CA ILE A 18 -7.36 -10.04 14.01
C ILE A 18 -6.42 -9.08 14.73
N ALA A 19 -5.41 -8.60 14.02
CA ALA A 19 -4.51 -7.54 14.49
C ALA A 19 -4.57 -6.34 13.55
N VAL A 20 -5.03 -5.19 14.07
CA VAL A 20 -5.02 -3.90 13.36
C VAL A 20 -3.75 -3.15 13.74
N ARG A 21 -3.02 -2.66 12.75
CA ARG A 21 -1.73 -1.99 12.93
C ARG A 21 -1.84 -0.46 12.85
N PRO A 22 -0.86 0.27 13.41
CA PRO A 22 -0.85 1.72 13.36
C PRO A 22 -0.94 2.32 11.95
N ALA A 23 -0.37 1.65 10.94
CA ALA A 23 -0.43 2.09 9.55
C ALA A 23 -1.71 1.66 8.80
N GLY A 24 -2.76 1.21 9.50
CA GLY A 24 -4.02 0.80 8.90
C GLY A 24 -4.01 -0.59 8.25
N GLU A 25 -2.93 -1.34 8.39
CA GLU A 25 -2.86 -2.74 7.96
C GLU A 25 -3.68 -3.63 8.90
N VAL A 26 -4.33 -4.64 8.35
CA VAL A 26 -5.10 -5.63 9.12
C VAL A 26 -4.56 -7.01 8.80
N ALA A 27 -4.01 -7.68 9.80
CA ALA A 27 -3.54 -9.05 9.71
C ALA A 27 -4.59 -10.01 10.27
N PHE A 28 -5.02 -10.95 9.43
CA PHE A 28 -5.91 -12.04 9.77
C PHE A 28 -5.10 -13.32 9.91
N GLN A 29 -4.85 -13.73 11.15
CA GLN A 29 -4.24 -15.02 11.46
C GLN A 29 -5.33 -16.08 11.50
N ILE A 30 -5.20 -17.09 10.66
CA ILE A 30 -6.21 -18.11 10.43
C ILE A 30 -5.74 -19.42 11.04
N ALA A 31 -6.63 -20.10 11.73
CA ALA A 31 -6.48 -21.48 12.17
C ALA A 31 -7.73 -22.28 11.81
N SER A 32 -7.59 -23.24 10.90
CA SER A 32 -8.65 -24.18 10.55
C SER A 32 -8.07 -25.54 10.13
N ALA A 33 -8.93 -26.53 9.98
CA ALA A 33 -8.53 -27.87 9.53
C ALA A 33 -7.89 -27.89 8.13
N ARG A 34 -8.19 -26.90 7.29
CA ARG A 34 -7.72 -26.83 5.89
C ARG A 34 -6.74 -25.71 5.62
N MET A 35 -6.77 -24.65 6.43
CA MET A 35 -5.94 -23.47 6.22
C MET A 35 -5.39 -22.94 7.54
N ALA A 36 -4.09 -22.66 7.57
CA ALA A 36 -3.43 -22.02 8.71
C ALA A 36 -2.38 -21.02 8.23
N GLY A 37 -2.29 -19.85 8.87
CA GLY A 37 -1.32 -18.78 8.57
C GLY A 37 -1.97 -17.41 8.43
N THR A 38 -1.25 -16.43 7.91
CA THR A 38 -1.66 -15.01 7.92
C THR A 38 -2.04 -14.49 6.54
N VAL A 39 -3.17 -13.80 6.44
CA VAL A 39 -3.53 -12.96 5.29
C VAL A 39 -3.56 -11.51 5.75
N VAL A 40 -2.89 -10.61 5.04
CA VAL A 40 -2.84 -9.19 5.40
C VAL A 40 -3.53 -8.35 4.34
N PHE A 41 -4.38 -7.42 4.81
CA PHE A 41 -5.03 -6.40 4.02
C PHE A 41 -4.40 -5.06 4.38
N ARG A 42 -3.80 -4.39 3.40
CA ARG A 42 -3.11 -3.11 3.59
C ARG A 42 -3.64 -2.05 2.63
N PRO A 43 -4.12 -0.89 3.11
CA PRO A 43 -4.44 0.22 2.23
C PRO A 43 -3.22 0.59 1.36
N CYS A 44 -3.42 0.70 0.06
CA CYS A 44 -2.37 0.94 -0.93
C CYS A 44 -2.76 2.13 -1.80
N PRO A 45 -2.00 3.24 -1.76
CA PRO A 45 -2.27 4.39 -2.60
C PRO A 45 -1.86 4.09 -4.04
N LEU A 46 -2.76 4.33 -4.99
CA LEU A 46 -2.43 4.34 -6.40
C LEU A 46 -1.68 5.63 -6.76
N PRO A 47 -1.00 5.68 -7.94
CA PRO A 47 -0.35 6.91 -8.41
C PRO A 47 -1.31 8.11 -8.36
N GLY A 48 -0.82 9.26 -7.89
CA GLY A 48 -1.64 10.48 -7.77
C GLY A 48 -2.54 10.58 -6.53
N GLN A 49 -2.66 9.53 -5.72
CA GLN A 49 -3.58 9.51 -4.57
C GLN A 49 -2.89 9.92 -3.27
N ALA A 50 -3.45 10.90 -2.54
CA ALA A 50 -2.95 11.24 -1.21
C ALA A 50 -3.40 10.19 -0.17
N VAL A 51 -4.67 9.79 -0.23
CA VAL A 51 -5.27 8.75 0.61
C VAL A 51 -5.51 7.50 -0.24
N PRO A 52 -5.19 6.29 0.26
CA PRO A 52 -5.45 5.04 -0.46
C PRO A 52 -6.93 4.76 -0.73
N ASP A 53 -7.26 4.41 -1.98
CA ASP A 53 -8.56 3.82 -2.34
C ASP A 53 -8.46 2.31 -2.64
N ALA A 54 -7.25 1.81 -2.88
CA ALA A 54 -7.00 0.40 -3.12
C ALA A 54 -6.49 -0.31 -1.87
N VAL A 55 -6.58 -1.64 -1.86
CA VAL A 55 -6.07 -2.53 -0.82
C VAL A 55 -5.15 -3.55 -1.47
N VAL A 56 -3.97 -3.73 -0.90
CA VAL A 56 -3.12 -4.89 -1.16
C VAL A 56 -3.59 -6.03 -0.27
N VAL A 57 -3.98 -7.15 -0.87
CA VAL A 57 -4.20 -8.41 -0.17
C VAL A 57 -2.96 -9.28 -0.38
N ARG A 58 -2.31 -9.71 0.70
CA ARG A 58 -1.07 -10.49 0.64
C ARG A 58 -1.12 -11.74 1.52
N PHE A 59 -0.39 -12.76 1.10
CA PHE A 59 -0.17 -14.00 1.86
C PHE A 59 1.11 -13.89 2.69
N GLY A 60 0.96 -13.92 4.02
CA GLY A 60 2.04 -13.72 4.99
C GLY A 60 2.24 -12.25 5.37
N ASP A 61 3.06 -12.04 6.39
CA ASP A 61 3.23 -10.74 7.04
C ASP A 61 4.46 -9.94 6.59
N GLY A 62 5.16 -10.40 5.57
CA GLY A 62 6.30 -9.68 5.00
C GLY A 62 5.90 -8.61 3.99
N ASP A 63 6.82 -7.70 3.71
CA ASP A 63 6.63 -6.63 2.71
C ASP A 63 6.67 -7.13 1.27
N SER A 64 7.26 -8.31 1.04
CA SER A 64 7.35 -8.92 -0.28
C SER A 64 6.29 -10.00 -0.49
N VAL A 65 5.45 -9.77 -1.49
CA VAL A 65 4.36 -10.66 -1.93
C VAL A 65 4.87 -12.07 -2.29
N LEU A 66 6.09 -12.16 -2.83
CA LEU A 66 6.71 -13.41 -3.32
C LEU A 66 7.87 -13.93 -2.45
N ALA A 67 8.14 -13.34 -1.28
CA ALA A 67 9.20 -13.82 -0.40
C ALA A 67 8.88 -15.20 0.20
N ASP A 68 9.50 -16.26 -0.31
CA ASP A 68 9.25 -17.64 0.13
C ASP A 68 9.65 -17.92 1.60
N GLN A 69 10.51 -17.08 2.16
CA GLN A 69 11.09 -17.30 3.49
C GLN A 69 10.13 -16.93 4.64
N LEU A 70 8.97 -16.34 4.33
CA LEU A 70 7.99 -15.97 5.34
C LEU A 70 7.37 -17.23 5.97
N THR A 71 7.60 -17.39 7.27
CA THR A 71 7.18 -18.57 8.04
C THR A 71 5.68 -18.60 8.26
N ASP A 72 5.03 -17.44 8.25
CA ASP A 72 3.63 -17.24 8.58
C ASP A 72 2.69 -17.28 7.36
N ARG A 73 3.21 -17.61 6.17
CA ARG A 73 2.39 -17.77 4.97
C ARG A 73 1.28 -18.80 5.17
N PRO A 74 0.07 -18.55 4.65
CA PRO A 74 -0.99 -19.51 4.70
C PRO A 74 -0.61 -20.82 4.03
N VAL A 75 -0.87 -21.93 4.70
CA VAL A 75 -0.81 -23.27 4.16
C VAL A 75 -2.24 -23.74 3.96
N LEU A 76 -2.64 -24.02 2.72
CA LEU A 76 -3.98 -24.45 2.33
C LEU A 76 -3.92 -25.86 1.74
N ASP A 77 -4.60 -26.83 2.36
CA ASP A 77 -4.55 -28.25 1.96
C ASP A 77 -3.10 -28.76 1.79
N GLY A 78 -2.17 -28.30 2.65
CA GLY A 78 -0.75 -28.62 2.57
C GLY A 78 0.07 -27.76 1.60
N LEU A 79 -0.56 -26.86 0.84
CA LEU A 79 0.09 -25.98 -0.13
C LEU A 79 0.40 -24.63 0.50
N ARG A 80 1.68 -24.27 0.62
CA ARG A 80 2.10 -22.93 1.08
C ARG A 80 1.81 -21.89 -0.01
N LEU A 81 0.96 -20.94 0.32
CA LEU A 81 0.50 -19.90 -0.59
C LEU A 81 1.51 -18.76 -0.74
N LEU A 82 1.69 -18.36 -1.98
CA LEU A 82 2.48 -17.23 -2.46
C LEU A 82 1.58 -16.31 -3.28
N GLY A 83 1.95 -15.04 -3.39
CA GLY A 83 1.17 -14.08 -4.17
C GLY A 83 0.29 -13.18 -3.32
N GLY A 84 -0.69 -12.59 -4.01
CA GLY A 84 -1.51 -11.49 -3.53
C GLY A 84 -1.97 -10.63 -4.71
N GLY A 85 -2.52 -9.46 -4.42
CA GLY A 85 -2.93 -8.52 -5.47
C GLY A 85 -3.27 -7.15 -4.91
N VAL A 86 -3.19 -6.14 -5.77
CA VAL A 86 -3.72 -4.80 -5.49
C VAL A 86 -5.12 -4.72 -6.09
N THR A 87 -6.08 -4.33 -5.28
CA THR A 87 -7.49 -4.39 -5.67
C THR A 87 -8.34 -3.30 -5.03
N MET A 88 -9.54 -3.10 -5.54
CA MET A 88 -10.57 -2.30 -4.90
C MET A 88 -11.65 -3.25 -4.42
N LEU A 89 -11.79 -3.41 -3.10
CA LEU A 89 -12.71 -4.40 -2.53
C LEU A 89 -14.18 -4.13 -2.92
N GLU A 90 -14.56 -2.91 -3.28
CA GLU A 90 -15.92 -2.59 -3.72
C GLU A 90 -16.27 -3.15 -5.11
N ARG A 91 -15.27 -3.59 -5.88
CA ARG A 91 -15.50 -4.17 -7.22
C ARG A 91 -15.99 -5.60 -7.12
N MET A 92 -16.96 -5.97 -7.97
CA MET A 92 -17.49 -7.35 -8.01
C MET A 92 -16.43 -8.40 -8.41
N ASP A 93 -15.42 -8.00 -9.17
CA ASP A 93 -14.36 -8.86 -9.71
C ASP A 93 -13.06 -8.83 -8.89
N TRP A 94 -13.07 -8.24 -7.69
CA TRP A 94 -11.84 -7.99 -6.92
C TRP A 94 -11.02 -9.27 -6.67
N LEU A 95 -11.67 -10.41 -6.41
CA LEU A 95 -10.98 -11.69 -6.19
C LEU A 95 -10.17 -12.15 -7.40
N ALA A 96 -10.60 -11.82 -8.62
CA ALA A 96 -9.87 -12.19 -9.84
C ALA A 96 -8.51 -11.50 -9.96
N THR A 97 -8.28 -10.45 -9.18
CA THR A 97 -6.98 -9.76 -9.12
C THR A 97 -5.99 -10.41 -8.16
N ILE A 98 -6.43 -11.37 -7.35
CA ILE A 98 -5.59 -12.12 -6.43
C ILE A 98 -5.08 -13.36 -7.16
N ASP A 99 -3.77 -13.48 -7.31
CA ASP A 99 -3.13 -14.61 -7.97
C ASP A 99 -2.43 -15.54 -6.95
N PRO A 100 -3.16 -16.51 -6.36
CA PRO A 100 -2.59 -17.46 -5.41
C PRO A 100 -1.82 -18.56 -6.14
N VAL A 101 -0.51 -18.60 -5.87
CA VAL A 101 0.39 -19.63 -6.39
C VAL A 101 1.06 -20.38 -5.25
N HIS A 102 1.69 -21.51 -5.57
CA HIS A 102 2.53 -22.26 -4.65
C HIS A 102 3.78 -22.74 -5.37
N ARG A 103 4.81 -23.16 -4.63
CA ARG A 103 6.05 -23.68 -5.23
C ARG A 103 5.99 -25.21 -5.36
N HIS A 104 6.19 -25.71 -6.57
CA HIS A 104 6.31 -27.14 -6.87
C HIS A 104 7.55 -27.39 -7.73
N GLY A 105 8.49 -28.23 -7.28
CA GLY A 105 9.73 -28.49 -8.01
C GLY A 105 10.54 -27.23 -8.33
N GLY A 106 10.51 -26.22 -7.45
CA GLY A 106 11.19 -24.94 -7.65
C GLY A 106 10.46 -23.96 -8.57
N ARG A 107 9.29 -24.28 -9.13
CA ARG A 107 8.50 -23.40 -10.00
C ARG A 107 7.24 -22.89 -9.31
N LEU A 108 6.82 -21.67 -9.63
CA LEU A 108 5.51 -21.16 -9.22
C LEU A 108 4.42 -21.84 -10.04
N THR A 109 3.42 -22.38 -9.37
CA THR A 109 2.32 -23.14 -9.97
C THR A 109 1.00 -22.69 -9.36
N ALA A 110 -0.04 -22.58 -10.18
CA ALA A 110 -1.39 -22.25 -9.72
C ALA A 110 -1.89 -23.31 -8.72
N ILE A 111 -2.69 -22.88 -7.74
CA ILE A 111 -3.31 -23.81 -6.80
C ILE A 111 -4.41 -24.65 -7.47
N PRO A 112 -4.67 -25.88 -7.00
CA PRO A 112 -5.77 -26.70 -7.50
C PRO A 112 -7.13 -26.01 -7.36
N ARG A 113 -8.02 -26.18 -8.35
CA ARG A 113 -9.35 -25.53 -8.40
C ARG A 113 -10.19 -25.73 -7.13
N ARG A 114 -10.10 -26.90 -6.48
CA ARG A 114 -10.82 -27.19 -5.22
C ARG A 114 -10.32 -26.33 -4.06
N SER A 115 -9.01 -26.11 -3.99
CA SER A 115 -8.39 -25.24 -2.99
C SER A 115 -8.69 -23.78 -3.30
N ALA A 116 -8.67 -23.38 -4.58
CA ALA A 116 -9.04 -22.03 -5.01
C ALA A 116 -10.45 -21.64 -4.53
N ARG A 117 -11.47 -22.48 -4.75
CA ARG A 117 -12.84 -22.18 -4.28
C ARG A 117 -12.94 -21.99 -2.76
N TYR A 118 -12.19 -22.77 -2.00
CA TYR A 118 -12.15 -22.61 -0.55
C TYR A 118 -11.44 -21.31 -0.16
N LEU A 119 -10.32 -20.99 -0.81
CA LEU A 119 -9.62 -19.74 -0.62
C LEU A 119 -10.50 -18.52 -0.94
N ASP A 120 -11.26 -18.56 -2.02
CA ASP A 120 -12.20 -17.49 -2.39
C ASP A 120 -13.26 -17.27 -1.29
N ALA A 121 -13.80 -18.35 -0.72
CA ALA A 121 -14.73 -18.27 0.40
C ALA A 121 -14.08 -17.66 1.65
N VAL A 122 -12.83 -18.04 1.95
CA VAL A 122 -12.05 -17.45 3.05
C VAL A 122 -11.82 -15.96 2.80
N LEU A 123 -11.27 -15.59 1.65
CA LEU A 123 -10.94 -14.21 1.30
C LEU A 123 -12.17 -13.31 1.27
N SER A 124 -13.33 -13.83 0.83
CA SER A 124 -14.60 -13.09 0.86
C SER A 124 -15.00 -12.74 2.29
N VAL A 125 -14.95 -13.72 3.20
CA VAL A 125 -15.30 -13.52 4.61
C VAL A 125 -14.32 -12.57 5.31
N LEU A 126 -13.02 -12.66 5.00
CA LEU A 126 -12.02 -11.72 5.52
C LEU A 126 -12.23 -10.30 4.98
N ALA A 127 -12.60 -10.16 3.69
CA ALA A 127 -12.92 -8.87 3.10
C ALA A 127 -14.17 -8.25 3.75
N ASP A 128 -15.19 -9.05 4.06
CA ASP A 128 -16.37 -8.56 4.79
C ASP A 128 -16.01 -8.07 6.20
N GLN A 129 -15.13 -8.80 6.90
CA GLN A 129 -14.60 -8.34 8.19
C GLN A 129 -13.81 -7.03 8.04
N TYR A 130 -12.95 -6.93 7.02
CA TYR A 130 -12.21 -5.70 6.74
C TYR A 130 -13.16 -4.52 6.46
N ARG A 131 -14.21 -4.72 5.65
CA ARG A 131 -15.23 -3.69 5.36
C ARG A 131 -15.98 -3.25 6.62
N ALA A 132 -16.19 -4.14 7.58
CA ALA A 132 -16.82 -3.80 8.86
C ALA A 132 -15.93 -2.94 9.78
N MET A 133 -14.61 -2.88 9.56
CA MET A 133 -13.64 -2.15 10.40
C MET A 133 -13.44 -0.67 10.01
N ASN A 134 -14.37 -0.09 9.24
CA ASN A 134 -14.26 1.27 8.71
C ASN A 134 -13.01 1.48 7.81
N PRO A 135 -13.04 0.99 6.56
CA PRO A 135 -11.92 1.10 5.61
C PRO A 135 -11.39 2.52 5.44
N HIS A 136 -12.24 3.53 5.56
CA HIS A 136 -11.82 4.92 5.44
C HIS A 136 -10.85 5.35 6.56
N GLN A 137 -11.08 4.91 7.79
CA GLN A 137 -10.15 5.18 8.90
C GLN A 137 -8.82 4.46 8.72
N LEU A 138 -8.84 3.22 8.23
CA LEU A 138 -7.64 2.45 7.91
C LEU A 138 -6.84 3.13 6.80
N ALA A 139 -7.51 3.57 5.73
CA ALA A 139 -6.88 4.32 4.64
C ALA A 139 -6.25 5.63 5.13
N LEU A 140 -6.93 6.38 6.00
CA LEU A 140 -6.37 7.61 6.56
C LEU A 140 -5.14 7.35 7.46
N ALA A 141 -5.17 6.28 8.25
CA ALA A 141 -4.03 5.86 9.07
C ALA A 141 -2.82 5.51 8.18
N ALA A 142 -3.03 4.75 7.11
CA ALA A 142 -2.00 4.42 6.12
C ALA A 142 -1.46 5.67 5.41
N ALA A 143 -2.34 6.60 5.04
CA ALA A 143 -1.98 7.84 4.39
C ALA A 143 -1.07 8.69 5.27
N ARG A 144 -1.39 8.81 6.57
CA ARG A 144 -0.56 9.52 7.56
C ARG A 144 0.78 8.85 7.78
N ALA A 145 0.78 7.52 7.95
CA ALA A 145 2.00 6.74 8.20
C ALA A 145 3.01 6.84 7.05
N THR A 146 2.54 6.94 5.81
CA THR A 146 3.40 6.99 4.61
C THR A 146 3.60 8.39 4.02
N ALA A 147 2.97 9.42 4.58
CA ALA A 147 2.96 10.77 4.00
C ALA A 147 4.36 11.34 3.77
N ASN A 148 5.26 11.21 4.75
CA ASN A 148 6.62 11.76 4.67
C ASN A 148 7.46 11.09 3.59
N ASP A 149 7.50 9.76 3.60
CA ASP A 149 8.29 9.00 2.63
C ASP A 149 7.80 9.25 1.20
N ARG A 150 6.48 9.32 1.03
CA ARG A 150 5.85 9.61 -0.27
C ARG A 150 6.10 11.04 -0.71
N LEU A 151 6.06 12.01 0.20
CA LEU A 151 6.39 13.40 -0.12
C LEU A 151 7.86 13.54 -0.54
N GLY A 152 8.79 12.95 0.22
CA GLY A 152 10.21 12.95 -0.13
C GLY A 152 10.47 12.33 -1.49
N THR A 153 9.85 11.17 -1.74
CA THR A 153 9.93 10.49 -3.05
C THR A 153 9.37 11.38 -4.16
N LEU A 154 8.18 11.95 -3.99
CA LEU A 154 7.53 12.81 -4.98
C LEU A 154 8.41 14.02 -5.34
N VAL A 155 8.98 14.68 -4.33
CA VAL A 155 9.84 15.85 -4.51
C VAL A 155 11.08 15.49 -5.32
N HIS A 156 11.80 14.44 -4.90
CA HIS A 156 13.08 14.10 -5.50
C HIS A 156 12.96 13.42 -6.87
N THR A 157 11.92 12.62 -7.09
CA THR A 157 11.81 11.79 -8.29
C THR A 157 10.94 12.40 -9.39
N GLN A 158 9.99 13.28 -9.05
CA GLN A 158 9.03 13.82 -10.02
C GLN A 158 9.10 15.34 -10.09
N LEU A 159 8.95 16.05 -8.97
CA LEU A 159 8.91 17.52 -9.01
C LEU A 159 10.22 18.13 -9.51
N LEU A 160 11.37 17.81 -8.90
CA LEU A 160 12.65 18.42 -9.30
C LEU A 160 13.02 18.12 -10.77
N PRO A 161 12.86 16.89 -11.29
CA PRO A 161 13.11 16.60 -12.71
C PRO A 161 12.13 17.30 -13.67
N THR A 162 10.82 17.23 -13.41
CA THR A 162 9.81 17.83 -14.31
C THR A 162 9.94 19.36 -14.32
N ALA A 163 10.31 19.95 -13.19
CA ALA A 163 10.58 21.38 -13.05
C ALA A 163 11.77 21.80 -13.94
N ARG A 164 12.83 20.98 -14.02
CA ARG A 164 13.97 21.22 -14.93
C ARG A 164 13.59 21.15 -16.42
N LEU A 165 12.50 20.48 -16.77
CA LEU A 165 12.03 20.27 -18.14
C LEU A 165 10.87 21.23 -18.54
N ALA A 166 10.56 22.24 -17.71
CA ALA A 166 9.29 22.97 -17.67
C ALA A 166 8.86 23.77 -18.92
N ALA A 167 9.58 23.72 -20.05
CA ALA A 167 9.14 24.37 -21.28
C ALA A 167 7.80 23.82 -21.82
N THR A 168 7.40 22.59 -21.46
CA THR A 168 6.22 21.90 -22.01
C THR A 168 5.26 21.28 -20.98
N ALA A 169 5.54 21.34 -19.67
CA ALA A 169 4.87 20.48 -18.66
C ALA A 169 4.05 21.22 -17.57
N ARG A 170 3.45 22.38 -17.87
CA ARG A 170 2.71 23.19 -16.86
C ARG A 170 1.56 22.45 -16.15
N GLY A 171 0.80 21.61 -16.87
CA GLY A 171 -0.31 20.85 -16.29
C GLY A 171 0.17 19.79 -15.29
N GLU A 172 1.17 19.01 -15.69
CA GLU A 172 1.78 17.97 -14.86
C GLU A 172 2.40 18.54 -13.58
N LEU A 173 3.11 19.67 -13.68
CA LEU A 173 3.65 20.36 -12.52
C LEU A 173 2.56 20.79 -11.53
N THR A 174 1.40 21.25 -12.02
CA THR A 174 0.29 21.66 -11.16
C THR A 174 -0.27 20.47 -10.37
N GLU A 175 -0.45 19.32 -11.03
CA GLU A 175 -0.93 18.10 -10.37
C GLU A 175 0.04 17.58 -9.31
N LEU A 176 1.34 17.60 -9.59
CA LEU A 176 2.38 17.19 -8.64
C LEU A 176 2.43 18.12 -7.41
N HIS A 177 2.31 19.44 -7.60
CA HIS A 177 2.24 20.39 -6.47
C HIS A 177 0.98 20.19 -5.64
N ASN A 178 -0.17 19.94 -6.28
CA ASN A 178 -1.42 19.65 -5.58
C ASN A 178 -1.32 18.35 -4.75
N LEU A 179 -0.68 17.30 -5.28
CA LEU A 179 -0.42 16.09 -4.53
C LEU A 179 0.53 16.35 -3.35
N ALA A 180 1.62 17.09 -3.56
CA ALA A 180 2.55 17.46 -2.50
C ALA A 180 1.84 18.22 -1.37
N GLY A 181 0.97 19.18 -1.70
CA GLY A 181 0.15 19.90 -0.73
C GLY A 181 -0.77 19.00 0.10
N ARG A 182 -1.43 18.02 -0.55
CA ARG A 182 -2.28 17.04 0.16
C ARG A 182 -1.46 16.10 1.07
N LEU A 183 -0.30 15.63 0.62
CA LEU A 183 0.60 14.82 1.45
C LEU A 183 1.14 15.62 2.65
N GLN A 184 1.44 16.90 2.45
CA GLN A 184 1.89 17.81 3.52
C GLN A 184 0.82 18.02 4.60
N GLN A 185 -0.46 18.04 4.23
CA GLN A 185 -1.58 18.11 5.19
C GLN A 185 -1.74 16.84 6.03
N LEU A 186 -1.34 15.69 5.48
CA LEU A 186 -1.40 14.39 6.15
C LEU A 186 -0.16 14.11 7.00
N SER A 187 0.96 14.79 6.73
CA SER A 187 2.20 14.64 7.46
C SER A 187 2.12 15.23 8.88
N PRO A 188 2.67 14.54 9.91
CA PRO A 188 2.84 15.13 11.24
C PRO A 188 3.95 16.20 11.27
N LEU A 189 4.83 16.23 10.27
CA LEU A 189 5.93 17.19 10.14
C LEU A 189 5.50 18.29 9.16
N ARG A 190 5.12 19.44 9.69
CA ARG A 190 4.82 20.60 8.85
C ARG A 190 6.10 21.19 8.31
N LEU A 191 6.32 21.09 6.99
CA LEU A 191 7.33 21.91 6.34
C LEU A 191 6.93 23.38 6.55
N ALA A 192 7.88 24.21 6.98
CA ALA A 192 7.65 25.64 7.12
C ALA A 192 7.06 26.17 5.81
N GLY A 193 5.93 26.86 5.89
CA GLY A 193 5.24 27.35 4.71
C GLY A 193 6.21 28.12 3.83
N VAL A 194 6.28 27.77 2.55
CA VAL A 194 6.99 28.59 1.57
C VAL A 194 6.32 29.96 1.63
N PRO A 195 7.03 31.04 2.02
CA PRO A 195 6.40 32.36 2.08
C PRO A 195 5.81 32.68 0.71
N ALA A 196 4.62 33.30 0.72
CA ALA A 196 3.82 33.64 -0.46
C ALA A 196 4.52 34.54 -1.51
N GLN A 197 5.79 34.90 -1.29
CA GLN A 197 6.63 35.72 -2.16
C GLN A 197 7.61 34.91 -3.02
N CYS A 198 7.49 33.58 -3.07
CA CYS A 198 8.05 32.84 -4.20
C CYS A 198 7.10 32.97 -5.39
N GLU A 199 7.08 34.16 -6.02
CA GLU A 199 6.80 34.19 -7.46
C GLU A 199 7.72 33.16 -8.14
N PRO A 200 7.27 32.44 -9.18
CA PRO A 200 8.12 31.55 -9.95
C PRO A 200 9.05 32.39 -10.85
N ALA A 201 9.88 33.24 -10.25
CA ALA A 201 11.13 33.66 -10.84
C ALA A 201 12.09 32.49 -10.70
N TRP A 202 11.97 31.51 -11.61
CA TRP A 202 13.08 30.62 -11.89
C TRP A 202 14.30 31.51 -12.11
N PRO A 203 15.37 31.36 -11.32
CA PRO A 203 16.61 32.03 -11.66
C PRO A 203 16.96 31.55 -13.07
N GLN A 204 17.07 32.46 -14.04
CA GLN A 204 17.72 32.20 -15.32
C GLN A 204 19.23 32.02 -15.12
N VAL A 205 19.61 31.26 -14.10
CA VAL A 205 20.98 31.03 -13.72
C VAL A 205 21.39 29.77 -14.45
N HIS A 206 22.14 29.99 -15.53
CA HIS A 206 22.85 28.99 -16.30
C HIS A 206 23.53 27.97 -15.36
N PRO A 207 23.59 26.67 -15.71
CA PRO A 207 24.09 25.58 -14.86
C PRO A 207 25.55 25.71 -14.34
N ASP A 208 26.26 26.78 -14.66
CA ASP A 208 27.66 27.00 -14.27
C ASP A 208 27.86 28.06 -13.18
N THR A 209 26.79 28.61 -12.59
CA THR A 209 26.98 29.61 -11.53
C THR A 209 27.14 28.92 -10.19
N VAL A 210 28.39 28.60 -9.86
CA VAL A 210 28.83 28.23 -8.52
C VAL A 210 28.44 29.36 -7.56
N ILE A 211 27.55 29.09 -6.60
CA ILE A 211 27.26 30.01 -5.51
C ILE A 211 28.50 30.06 -4.62
N THR A 212 29.36 31.06 -4.80
CA THR A 212 30.38 31.42 -3.82
C THR A 212 29.67 32.06 -2.62
N ALA A 213 29.74 31.42 -1.46
CA ALA A 213 29.27 32.00 -0.21
C ALA A 213 30.03 33.31 0.08
N VAL A 214 29.31 34.43 0.14
CA VAL A 214 29.87 35.68 0.65
C VAL A 214 29.77 35.66 2.16
N THR A 215 30.90 35.36 2.81
CA THR A 215 31.07 35.54 4.26
C THR A 215 31.16 37.04 4.53
N THR A 216 30.09 37.65 5.04
CA THR A 216 30.14 39.00 5.57
C THR A 216 30.81 38.96 6.94
N VAL A 217 32.05 39.46 6.98
CA VAL A 217 32.75 39.80 8.22
C VAL A 217 32.26 41.17 8.66
N THR A 218 31.56 41.25 9.79
CA THR A 218 31.27 42.52 10.47
C THR A 218 32.45 42.86 11.39
N GLY A 219 33.06 44.02 11.15
CA GLY A 219 33.93 44.71 12.11
C GLY A 219 33.14 45.61 13.05
#